data_AF-A0A8B9VJS5-F1
#
_entry.id   AF-A0A8B9VJS5-F1
#
_cell.length_a   1.000
_cell.length_b   1.000
_cell.length_c   1.000
_cell.angle_alpha   90.00
_cell.angle_beta   90.00
_cell.angle_gamma   90.00
#
_symmetry.space_group_name_H-M   'P 1'
#
loop_
_entity.id
_entity.type
_entity.pdbx_description
1 polymer ?
#
loop_
_entity_poly.entity_id
_entity_poly.type
_entity_poly.pdbx_seq_one_letter_code
_entity_poly.pdbx_strand_id
1 'polypeptide(L)'
;MKGSHLLLCLYSVTCWLSLMPAAENKIFHFGPCRISMSVTEIRSGFTAIKANIQARDPIRTLSILSHPQSLHKVKSSDRCCIIHNLFNFYMDKVFKHCQTEDSYINRKISSIANSFLSIKRKLEQCHNQNKCLCGQESTEKFKQILANYEGLNITSAAIKSLGELDILLDWMEKSR
;
A
#
# COMPACT_ATOMS: atom_id res chain seq x y z
N MET A 1 -12.47 -4.85 -55.22
CA MET A 1 -12.75 -4.84 -53.77
C MET A 1 -11.67 -5.62 -53.03
N LYS A 2 -10.53 -4.99 -52.66
CA LYS A 2 -9.41 -5.61 -51.91
C LYS A 2 -8.82 -4.65 -50.85
N GLY A 3 -9.63 -3.72 -50.33
CA GLY A 3 -9.19 -2.71 -49.35
C GLY A 3 -9.65 -2.96 -47.90
N SER A 4 -10.44 -4.00 -47.64
CA SER A 4 -11.14 -4.16 -46.36
C SER A 4 -10.28 -4.82 -45.26
N HIS A 5 -9.47 -5.82 -45.63
CA HIS A 5 -8.72 -6.62 -44.64
C HIS A 5 -7.58 -5.86 -43.94
N LEU A 6 -6.93 -4.92 -44.64
CA LEU A 6 -5.82 -4.14 -44.07
C LEU A 6 -6.32 -3.15 -43.01
N LEU A 7 -7.48 -2.53 -43.25
CA LEU A 7 -8.13 -1.60 -42.31
C LEU A 7 -8.63 -2.36 -41.07
N LEU A 8 -9.28 -3.52 -41.26
CA LEU A 8 -9.74 -4.37 -40.15
C LEU A 8 -8.59 -4.85 -39.23
N CYS A 9 -7.43 -5.20 -39.80
CA CYS A 9 -6.25 -5.55 -39.00
C CYS A 9 -5.69 -4.35 -38.21
N LEU A 10 -5.69 -3.14 -38.80
CA LEU A 10 -5.24 -1.93 -38.12
C LEU A 10 -6.16 -1.54 -36.95
N TYR A 11 -7.48 -1.75 -37.08
CA TYR A 11 -8.42 -1.56 -35.97
C TYR A 11 -8.28 -2.62 -34.86
N SER A 12 -7.92 -3.86 -35.21
CA SER A 12 -7.68 -4.93 -34.24
C SER A 12 -6.45 -4.67 -33.37
N VAL A 13 -5.37 -4.13 -33.96
CA VAL A 13 -4.10 -3.86 -33.25
C VAL A 13 -4.21 -2.62 -32.36
N THR A 14 -4.95 -1.59 -32.76
CA THR A 14 -5.19 -0.40 -31.91
C THR A 14 -6.06 -0.72 -30.71
N CYS A 15 -7.04 -1.62 -30.85
CA CYS A 15 -7.89 -2.08 -29.75
C CYS A 15 -7.10 -2.84 -28.67
N TRP A 16 -6.07 -3.62 -29.06
CA TRP A 16 -5.21 -4.34 -28.12
C TRP A 16 -4.23 -3.44 -27.35
N LEU A 17 -3.77 -2.34 -27.95
CA LEU A 17 -2.92 -1.36 -27.25
C LEU A 17 -3.71 -0.54 -26.20
N SER A 18 -5.02 -0.36 -26.39
CA SER A 18 -5.91 0.28 -25.41
C SER A 18 -6.41 -0.66 -24.30
N LEU A 19 -6.11 -1.97 -24.37
CA LEU A 19 -6.63 -2.98 -23.44
C LEU A 19 -5.68 -3.30 -22.28
N MET A 20 -4.69 -2.45 -22.02
CA MET A 20 -4.02 -2.43 -20.72
C MET A 20 -4.72 -1.36 -19.89
N PRO A 21 -5.41 -1.70 -18.80
CA PRO A 21 -5.88 -0.71 -17.85
C PRO A 21 -4.63 0.05 -17.37
N ALA A 22 -4.45 1.27 -17.86
CA ALA A 22 -3.44 2.16 -17.31
C ALA A 22 -3.72 2.26 -15.80
N ALA A 23 -2.68 2.15 -14.98
CA ALA A 23 -2.81 2.28 -13.54
C ALA A 23 -3.47 3.62 -13.22
N GLU A 24 -4.78 3.58 -12.93
CA GLU A 24 -5.55 4.80 -12.72
C GLU A 24 -5.13 5.42 -11.38
N ASN A 25 -4.60 6.63 -11.45
CA ASN A 25 -4.29 7.41 -10.26
C ASN A 25 -5.58 7.99 -9.68
N LYS A 26 -5.83 7.71 -8.40
CA LYS A 26 -6.98 8.24 -7.66
C LYS A 26 -6.49 9.27 -6.63
N ILE A 27 -7.32 10.28 -6.38
CA ILE A 27 -7.05 11.28 -5.34
C ILE A 27 -7.64 10.81 -4.02
N PHE A 28 -6.77 10.67 -3.02
CA PHE A 28 -7.12 10.34 -1.64
C PHE A 28 -7.06 11.60 -0.77
N HIS A 29 -8.00 11.68 0.17
CA HIS A 29 -8.16 12.78 1.10
C HIS A 29 -7.87 12.29 2.52
N PHE A 30 -6.75 12.72 3.09
CA PHE A 30 -6.41 12.44 4.48
C PHE A 30 -6.42 13.77 5.24
N GLY A 31 -7.59 14.16 5.74
CA GLY A 31 -7.79 15.49 6.29
C GLY A 31 -7.54 16.58 5.23
N PRO A 32 -6.70 17.60 5.49
CA PRO A 32 -6.36 18.63 4.51
C PRO A 32 -5.30 18.18 3.49
N CYS A 33 -4.71 16.99 3.64
CA CYS A 33 -3.74 16.43 2.71
C CYS A 33 -4.45 15.73 1.54
N ARG A 34 -4.04 16.06 0.30
CA ARG A 34 -4.57 15.47 -0.94
C ARG A 34 -3.44 14.78 -1.69
N ILE A 35 -3.58 13.49 -1.95
CA ILE A 35 -2.53 12.68 -2.59
C ILE A 35 -3.12 11.94 -3.79
N SER A 36 -2.50 12.13 -4.95
CA SER A 36 -2.76 11.31 -6.14
C SER A 36 -1.89 10.06 -6.09
N MET A 37 -2.49 8.87 -6.11
CA MET A 37 -1.78 7.59 -6.09
C MET A 37 -2.58 6.46 -6.75
N SER A 38 -1.88 5.43 -7.22
CA SER A 38 -2.50 4.21 -7.74
C SER A 38 -2.47 3.10 -6.69
N VAL A 39 -3.61 2.89 -6.02
CA VAL A 39 -3.79 1.73 -5.13
C VAL A 39 -3.92 0.44 -5.96
N THR A 40 -4.41 0.53 -7.20
CA THR A 40 -4.55 -0.61 -8.11
C THR A 40 -3.19 -1.20 -8.49
N GLU A 41 -2.18 -0.36 -8.73
CA GLU A 41 -0.79 -0.82 -8.96
C GLU A 41 -0.26 -1.62 -7.78
N ILE A 42 -0.40 -1.08 -6.57
CA ILE A 42 0.06 -1.73 -5.33
C ILE A 42 -0.69 -3.05 -5.11
N ARG A 43 -2.02 -3.04 -5.27
CA ARG A 43 -2.86 -4.23 -5.10
C ARG A 43 -2.50 -5.31 -6.12
N SER A 44 -2.29 -4.94 -7.39
CA SER A 44 -1.85 -5.88 -8.43
C SER A 44 -0.48 -6.50 -8.10
N GLY A 45 0.48 -5.68 -7.68
CA GLY A 45 1.80 -6.14 -7.24
C GLY A 45 1.70 -7.12 -6.06
N PHE A 46 0.87 -6.79 -5.06
CA PHE A 46 0.66 -7.64 -3.89
C PHE A 46 -0.08 -8.93 -4.21
N THR A 47 -1.17 -8.88 -4.98
CA THR A 47 -1.94 -10.06 -5.40
C THR A 47 -1.04 -11.11 -6.05
N ALA A 48 -0.04 -10.69 -6.83
CA ALA A 48 0.91 -11.59 -7.48
C ALA A 48 1.80 -12.39 -6.51
N ILE A 49 1.95 -11.94 -5.26
CA ILE A 49 2.80 -12.60 -4.24
C ILE A 49 2.06 -12.93 -2.94
N LYS A 50 0.79 -12.53 -2.79
CA LYS A 50 0.01 -12.60 -1.55
C LYS A 50 0.01 -13.99 -0.93
N ALA A 51 -0.35 -15.02 -1.71
CA ALA A 51 -0.41 -16.39 -1.22
C ALA A 51 0.97 -16.87 -0.72
N ASN A 52 2.05 -16.50 -1.40
CA ASN A 52 3.40 -16.91 -1.01
C ASN A 52 3.85 -16.19 0.27
N ILE A 53 3.65 -14.87 0.36
CA ILE A 53 3.97 -14.11 1.57
C ILE A 53 3.14 -14.62 2.77
N GLN A 54 1.84 -14.81 2.58
CA GLN A 54 0.97 -15.30 3.66
C GLN A 54 1.26 -16.74 4.05
N ALA A 55 1.76 -17.60 3.16
CA ALA A 55 2.21 -18.94 3.51
C ALA A 55 3.48 -18.92 4.38
N ARG A 56 4.34 -17.91 4.24
CA ARG A 56 5.55 -17.72 5.05
C ARG A 56 5.28 -17.06 6.41
N ASP A 57 4.09 -16.54 6.67
CA ASP A 57 3.72 -15.98 7.98
C ASP A 57 3.54 -17.11 9.01
N PRO A 58 4.43 -17.22 10.02
CA PRO A 58 4.31 -18.26 11.03
C PRO A 58 3.27 -17.91 12.11
N ILE A 59 2.75 -16.68 12.15
CA ILE A 59 1.94 -16.15 13.26
C ILE A 59 0.50 -15.94 12.79
N ARG A 60 -0.37 -16.91 13.13
CA ARG A 60 -1.80 -16.86 12.77
C ARG A 60 -2.70 -16.25 13.84
N THR A 61 -2.21 -16.11 15.07
CA THR A 61 -3.00 -15.74 16.25
C THR A 61 -3.07 -14.24 16.50
N LEU A 62 -2.16 -13.47 15.91
CA LEU A 62 -2.08 -12.02 16.05
C LEU A 62 -2.31 -11.37 14.68
N SER A 63 -2.80 -10.12 14.67
CA SER A 63 -2.70 -9.24 13.51
C SER A 63 -2.00 -7.95 13.93
N ILE A 64 -1.02 -7.51 13.12
CA ILE A 64 -0.28 -6.28 13.39
C ILE A 64 -1.18 -5.07 13.10
N LEU A 65 -1.89 -5.11 11.97
CA LEU A 65 -2.92 -4.16 11.58
C LEU A 65 -4.30 -4.57 12.12
N SER A 66 -4.38 -4.80 13.42
CA SER A 66 -5.60 -5.28 14.08
C SER A 66 -6.75 -4.24 14.08
N HIS A 67 -7.96 -4.71 14.38
CA HIS A 67 -9.09 -3.87 14.77
C HIS A 67 -8.99 -3.63 16.29
N PRO A 68 -9.23 -2.41 16.82
CA PRO A 68 -9.92 -1.26 16.23
C PRO A 68 -9.01 -0.16 15.62
N GLN A 69 -7.75 -0.46 15.28
CA GLN A 69 -6.77 0.55 14.82
C GLN A 69 -7.06 1.10 13.41
N SER A 70 -8.04 0.55 12.70
CA SER A 70 -8.45 1.01 11.36
C SER A 70 -8.84 2.50 11.28
N LEU A 71 -8.65 3.09 10.11
CA LEU A 71 -8.91 4.52 9.83
C LEU A 71 -10.40 4.91 9.83
N HIS A 72 -11.32 3.94 9.83
CA HIS A 72 -12.75 4.15 9.66
C HIS A 72 -13.44 4.97 10.74
N LYS A 73 -12.89 5.00 11.95
CA LYS A 73 -13.43 5.75 13.09
C LYS A 73 -12.47 6.83 13.58
N VAL A 74 -11.47 7.18 12.77
CA VAL A 74 -10.48 8.22 13.10
C VAL A 74 -10.97 9.58 12.61
N LYS A 75 -10.80 10.60 13.45
CA LYS A 75 -11.05 12.00 13.08
C LYS A 75 -10.31 12.36 11.79
N SER A 76 -10.95 13.10 10.90
CA SER A 76 -10.36 13.47 9.60
C SER A 76 -8.98 14.13 9.74
N SER A 77 -8.79 14.96 10.77
CA SER A 77 -7.51 15.61 11.10
C SER A 77 -6.37 14.64 11.42
N ASP A 78 -6.68 13.48 12.00
CA ASP A 78 -5.70 12.48 12.44
C ASP A 78 -5.33 11.46 11.35
N ARG A 79 -6.16 11.32 10.30
CA ARG A 79 -5.96 10.32 9.24
C ARG A 79 -4.63 10.48 8.52
N CYS A 80 -4.23 11.72 8.22
CA CYS A 80 -2.95 11.97 7.55
C CYS A 80 -1.78 11.48 8.41
N CYS A 81 -1.77 11.81 9.70
CA CYS A 81 -0.69 11.40 10.60
C CYS A 81 -0.56 9.88 10.67
N ILE A 82 -1.68 9.15 10.81
CA ILE A 82 -1.66 7.68 10.84
C ILE A 82 -1.11 7.12 9.53
N ILE A 83 -1.58 7.59 8.38
CA ILE A 83 -1.09 7.13 7.07
C ILE A 83 0.40 7.47 6.88
N HIS A 84 0.83 8.68 7.22
CA HIS A 84 2.24 9.06 7.16
C HIS A 84 3.13 8.13 7.99
N ASN A 85 2.73 7.85 9.24
CA ASN A 85 3.45 6.93 10.12
C ASN A 85 3.44 5.48 9.57
N LEU A 86 2.33 5.01 9.01
CA LEU A 86 2.25 3.68 8.40
C LEU A 86 3.16 3.55 7.18
N PHE A 87 3.20 4.54 6.28
CA PHE A 87 4.11 4.49 5.14
C PHE A 87 5.58 4.54 5.57
N ASN A 88 5.92 5.32 6.59
CA ASN A 88 7.27 5.30 7.20
C ASN A 88 7.59 3.93 7.79
N PHE A 89 6.69 3.38 8.60
CA PHE A 89 6.82 2.04 9.17
C PHE A 89 7.04 0.96 8.10
N TYR A 90 6.25 0.97 7.02
CA TYR A 90 6.43 0.01 5.94
C TYR A 90 7.79 0.14 5.26
N MET A 91 8.27 1.35 5.00
CA MET A 91 9.58 1.57 4.39
C MET A 91 10.74 1.17 5.32
N ASP A 92 10.67 1.59 6.58
CA ASP A 92 11.82 1.53 7.50
C ASP A 92 11.90 0.20 8.26
N LYS A 93 10.77 -0.51 8.40
CA LYS A 93 10.67 -1.77 9.16
C LYS A 93 10.21 -2.94 8.30
N VAL A 94 9.20 -2.78 7.45
CA VAL A 94 8.61 -3.91 6.71
C VAL A 94 9.46 -4.27 5.49
N PHE A 95 9.57 -3.40 4.49
CA PHE A 95 10.31 -3.70 3.25
C PHE A 95 11.80 -3.92 3.50
N LYS A 96 12.37 -3.22 4.50
CA LYS A 96 13.78 -3.39 4.89
C LYS A 96 14.11 -4.81 5.35
N HIS A 97 13.17 -5.49 6.02
CA HIS A 97 13.40 -6.82 6.61
C HIS A 97 12.60 -7.94 5.94
N CYS A 98 11.86 -7.64 4.88
CA CYS A 98 11.12 -8.63 4.10
C CYS A 98 11.94 -9.05 2.89
N GLN A 99 12.67 -10.16 3.02
CA GLN A 99 13.42 -10.80 1.95
C GLN A 99 13.07 -12.28 1.88
N THR A 100 13.06 -12.81 0.67
CA THR A 100 12.81 -14.23 0.39
C THR A 100 13.94 -14.82 -0.45
N GLU A 101 14.00 -16.14 -0.56
CA GLU A 101 14.93 -16.80 -1.50
C GLU A 101 14.48 -16.68 -2.96
N ASP A 102 13.22 -16.30 -3.20
CA ASP A 102 12.64 -16.22 -4.54
C ASP A 102 12.85 -14.83 -5.16
N SER A 103 13.62 -14.80 -6.24
CA SER A 103 13.95 -13.56 -6.96
C SER A 103 12.74 -12.90 -7.62
N TYR A 104 11.72 -13.64 -8.04
CA TYR A 104 10.47 -13.08 -8.58
C TYR A 104 9.71 -12.35 -7.48
N ILE A 105 9.62 -12.95 -6.30
CA ILE A 105 8.95 -12.33 -5.15
C ILE A 105 9.67 -11.07 -4.71
N ASN A 106 11.00 -11.12 -4.57
CA ASN A 106 11.78 -9.94 -4.17
C ASN A 106 11.66 -8.79 -5.18
N ARG A 107 11.54 -9.08 -6.49
CA ARG A 107 11.24 -8.05 -7.51
C ARG A 107 9.88 -7.42 -7.30
N LYS A 108 8.85 -8.20 -6.98
CA LYS A 108 7.51 -7.68 -6.66
C LYS A 108 7.49 -6.88 -5.37
N ILE A 109 8.17 -7.33 -4.32
CA ILE A 109 8.36 -6.56 -3.07
C ILE A 109 9.01 -5.21 -3.39
N SER A 110 10.08 -5.19 -4.18
CA SER A 110 10.77 -3.96 -4.59
C SER A 110 9.86 -3.04 -5.39
N SER A 111 9.06 -3.58 -6.31
CA SER A 111 8.06 -2.80 -7.06
C SER A 111 7.05 -2.13 -6.13
N ILE A 112 6.51 -2.87 -5.15
CA ILE A 112 5.57 -2.34 -4.17
C ILE A 112 6.24 -1.26 -3.31
N ALA A 113 7.47 -1.51 -2.84
CA ALA A 113 8.23 -0.56 -2.03
C ALA A 113 8.48 0.77 -2.77
N ASN A 114 8.70 0.73 -4.09
CA ASN A 114 8.84 1.93 -4.91
C ASN A 114 7.54 2.74 -5.00
N SER A 115 6.39 2.07 -5.15
CA SER A 115 5.09 2.74 -5.09
C SER A 115 4.86 3.38 -3.70
N PHE A 116 5.23 2.69 -2.62
CA PHE A 116 5.19 3.22 -1.26
C PHE A 116 6.10 4.44 -1.07
N LEU A 117 7.34 4.39 -1.58
CA LEU A 117 8.29 5.49 -1.52
C LEU A 117 7.75 6.75 -2.21
N SER A 118 7.10 6.59 -3.37
CA SER A 118 6.45 7.70 -4.09
C SER A 118 5.33 8.35 -3.26
N ILE A 119 4.54 7.56 -2.55
CA ILE A 119 3.46 8.05 -1.68
C ILE A 119 4.02 8.68 -0.40
N LYS A 120 5.02 8.06 0.23
CA LYS A 120 5.73 8.59 1.41
C LYS A 120 6.21 10.02 1.15
N ARG A 121 6.87 10.27 0.02
CA ARG A 121 7.33 11.62 -0.36
C ARG A 121 6.19 12.65 -0.44
N LYS A 122 5.01 12.25 -0.92
CA LYS A 122 3.82 13.14 -0.98
C LYS A 122 3.23 13.40 0.43
N LEU A 123 3.26 12.40 1.30
CA LEU A 123 2.85 12.54 2.71
C LEU A 123 3.82 13.45 3.49
N GLU A 124 5.13 13.31 3.26
CA GLU A 124 6.16 14.18 3.83
C GLU A 124 5.93 15.64 3.40
N GLN A 125 5.57 15.89 2.13
CA GLN A 125 5.20 17.23 1.68
C GLN A 125 3.97 17.78 2.43
N CYS A 126 2.94 16.97 2.66
CA CYS A 126 1.79 17.38 3.47
C CYS A 126 2.19 17.69 4.91
N HIS A 127 3.08 16.89 5.50
CA HIS A 127 3.58 17.12 6.85
C HIS A 127 4.35 18.44 6.95
N ASN A 128 5.29 18.69 6.02
CA ASN A 128 6.07 19.94 5.96
C ASN A 128 5.19 21.18 5.73
N GLN A 129 4.01 21.01 5.12
CA GLN A 129 3.02 22.08 4.93
C GLN A 129 2.03 22.21 6.10
N ASN A 130 2.28 21.55 7.24
CA ASN A 130 1.37 21.50 8.40
C ASN A 130 -0.04 20.98 8.08
N LYS A 131 -0.19 20.18 7.02
CA LYS A 131 -1.45 19.51 6.62
C LYS A 131 -1.59 18.11 7.23
N CYS A 132 -0.65 17.72 8.09
CA CYS A 132 -0.56 16.39 8.68
C CYS A 132 -0.26 16.52 10.19
N LEU A 133 -1.24 17.00 10.94
CA LEU A 133 -1.11 17.17 12.40
C LEU A 133 -1.38 15.84 13.10
N CYS A 134 -0.58 15.56 14.12
CA CYS A 134 -0.71 14.36 14.94
C CYS A 134 -1.34 14.71 16.28
N GLY A 135 -2.58 14.25 16.50
CA GLY A 135 -3.23 14.27 17.80
C GLY A 135 -2.88 13.07 18.67
N GLN A 136 -3.53 13.00 19.83
CA GLN A 136 -3.39 11.88 20.76
C GLN A 136 -3.91 10.57 20.15
N GLU A 137 -5.06 10.60 19.47
CA GLU A 137 -5.67 9.40 18.87
C GLU A 137 -4.76 8.76 17.80
N SER A 138 -4.21 9.56 16.89
CA SER A 138 -3.29 9.06 15.85
C SER A 138 -2.01 8.48 16.45
N THR A 139 -1.47 9.15 17.48
CA THR A 139 -0.28 8.70 18.19
C THR A 139 -0.49 7.36 18.90
N GLU A 140 -1.59 7.22 19.65
CA GLU A 140 -1.91 6.00 20.40
C GLU A 140 -2.18 4.81 19.47
N LYS A 141 -2.95 5.02 18.40
CA LYS A 141 -3.23 3.97 17.41
C LYS A 141 -1.95 3.48 16.74
N PHE A 142 -1.06 4.39 16.32
CA PHE A 142 0.20 3.99 15.72
C PHE A 142 1.13 3.29 16.72
N LYS A 143 1.19 3.75 17.98
CA LYS A 143 1.94 3.09 19.05
C LYS A 143 1.52 1.62 19.24
N GLN A 144 0.22 1.33 19.18
CA GLN A 144 -0.28 -0.04 19.28
C GLN A 144 0.16 -0.91 18.10
N ILE A 145 0.12 -0.38 16.88
CA ILE A 145 0.61 -1.08 15.68
C ILE A 145 2.11 -1.39 15.82
N LEU A 146 2.88 -0.40 16.28
CA LEU A 146 4.32 -0.57 16.50
C LEU A 146 4.60 -1.60 17.59
N ALA A 147 3.87 -1.56 18.71
CA ALA A 147 4.01 -2.55 19.79
C ALA A 147 3.70 -3.98 19.32
N ASN A 148 2.66 -4.17 18.48
CA ASN A 148 2.33 -5.47 17.90
C ASN A 148 3.47 -5.99 17.00
N TYR A 149 4.13 -5.11 16.25
CA TYR A 149 5.29 -5.46 15.42
C TYR A 149 6.53 -5.80 16.28
N GLU A 150 6.85 -4.96 17.26
CA GLU A 150 8.03 -5.09 18.11
C GLU A 150 7.94 -6.28 19.08
N GLY A 151 6.73 -6.76 19.38
CA GLY A 151 6.50 -7.99 20.15
C GLY A 151 6.85 -9.29 19.39
N LEU A 152 7.24 -9.20 18.11
CA LEU A 152 7.54 -10.35 17.26
C LEU A 152 9.00 -10.32 16.80
N ASN A 153 9.51 -11.46 16.33
CA ASN A 153 10.79 -11.50 15.63
C ASN A 153 10.74 -10.61 14.38
N ILE A 154 11.77 -9.79 14.15
CA ILE A 154 11.81 -8.76 13.10
C ILE A 154 11.43 -9.31 11.71
N THR A 155 11.97 -10.46 11.31
CA THR A 155 11.71 -11.05 10.00
C THR A 155 10.28 -11.58 9.91
N SER A 156 9.80 -12.29 10.95
CA SER A 156 8.41 -12.76 11.01
C SER A 156 7.41 -11.59 11.02
N ALA A 157 7.72 -10.53 11.76
CA ALA A 157 6.91 -9.32 11.84
C ALA A 157 6.83 -8.61 10.47
N ALA A 158 7.96 -8.51 9.75
CA ALA A 158 7.99 -7.93 8.41
C ALA A 158 7.17 -8.75 7.40
N ILE A 159 7.34 -10.07 7.37
CA ILE A 159 6.55 -10.96 6.50
C ILE A 159 5.05 -10.82 6.82
N LYS A 160 4.71 -10.79 8.10
CA LYS A 160 3.34 -10.61 8.57
C LYS A 160 2.73 -9.28 8.15
N SER A 161 3.42 -8.16 8.40
CA SER A 161 2.95 -6.83 7.98
C SER A 161 2.79 -6.73 6.47
N LEU A 162 3.68 -7.34 5.68
CA LEU A 162 3.49 -7.40 4.23
C LEU A 162 2.30 -8.28 3.85
N GLY A 163 2.10 -9.42 4.54
CA GLY A 163 0.96 -10.30 4.35
C GLY A 163 -0.39 -9.68 4.70
N GLU A 164 -0.40 -8.61 5.50
CA GLU A 164 -1.57 -7.80 5.89
C GLU A 164 -1.71 -6.52 5.05
N LEU A 165 -0.95 -6.38 3.95
CA LEU A 165 -0.97 -5.18 3.11
C LEU A 165 -2.38 -4.87 2.55
N ASP A 166 -3.19 -5.88 2.24
CA ASP A 166 -4.58 -5.68 1.83
C ASP A 166 -5.43 -4.97 2.89
N ILE A 167 -5.19 -5.24 4.18
CA ILE A 167 -5.85 -4.54 5.29
C ILE A 167 -5.53 -3.04 5.23
N LEU A 168 -4.26 -2.68 5.03
CA LEU A 168 -3.85 -1.27 4.88
C LEU A 168 -4.50 -0.61 3.65
N LEU A 169 -4.50 -1.30 2.50
CA LEU A 169 -5.12 -0.78 1.28
C LEU A 169 -6.62 -0.55 1.48
N ASP A 170 -7.30 -1.48 2.15
CA ASP A 170 -8.71 -1.37 2.47
C ASP A 170 -8.99 -0.21 3.43
N TRP A 171 -8.13 0.04 4.43
CA TRP A 171 -8.24 1.20 5.31
C TRP A 171 -8.17 2.51 4.50
N MET A 172 -7.26 2.60 3.54
CA MET A 172 -7.12 3.79 2.69
C MET A 172 -8.35 4.00 1.81
N GLU A 173 -8.81 2.96 1.10
CA GLU A 173 -9.94 3.05 0.18
C GLU A 173 -11.25 3.40 0.88
N LYS A 174 -11.47 2.86 2.08
CA LYS A 174 -12.70 3.12 2.82
C LYS A 174 -12.65 4.36 3.71
N SER A 175 -11.47 4.98 3.86
CA SER A 175 -11.29 6.28 4.53
C SER A 175 -11.53 7.49 3.61
N ARG A 176 -11.94 7.23 2.35
CA ARG A 176 -12.31 8.23 1.34
C ARG A 176 -13.45 9.14 1.81
#